data_AF-A0A972J8E7-F1
#
_entry.id   AF-A0A972J8E7-F1
#
_cell.length_a   1.000
_cell.length_b   1.000
_cell.length_c   1.000
_cell.angle_alpha   90.00
_cell.angle_beta   90.00
_cell.angle_gamma   90.00
#
_symmetry.space_group_name_H-M   'P 1'
#
loop_
_entity.id
_entity.type
_entity.pdbx_description
1 polymer ?
#
loop_
_entity_poly.entity_id
_entity_poly.type
_entity_poly.pdbx_seq_one_letter_code
_entity_poly.pdbx_strand_id
1 'polypeptide(L)'
;MSANTWTHIELASERLPWQGQGWRMVEAQHKVATMEIVGGNLGAQATLEQILEDSKPPVPAEAKGLHWLLSTPFRYRPLDQGSRFRSRHDPGVFYGAEARETALAEAGYWRLRFWLDSDALRERSKSIPVTLFLFGAATEALVDLTRAPFEAHRPDWTHPADYSATQAFARKAREQGVEIIRYQSVRHPPAACLAILTPAAFRHAPQPYPRVDQTWTLHLEPPGRIVFHRDLSDEVFAFDW
;
A
#
# COMPACT_ATOMS: atom_id res chain seq x y z
N MET A 1 16.45 16.02 21.94
CA MET A 1 16.89 16.90 20.83
C MET A 1 16.71 16.12 19.54
N SER A 2 15.80 16.53 18.66
CA SER A 2 15.60 15.92 17.35
C SER A 2 16.72 16.40 16.43
N ALA A 3 17.74 15.58 16.23
CA ALA A 3 18.69 15.80 15.14
C ALA A 3 17.89 15.69 13.84
N ASN A 4 17.97 16.71 12.99
CA ASN A 4 17.51 16.65 11.61
C ASN A 4 18.38 15.60 10.88
N THR A 5 18.06 14.32 11.00
CA THR A 5 18.93 13.20 10.60
C THR A 5 19.11 13.01 9.09
N TRP A 6 18.49 13.87 8.29
CA TRP A 6 18.36 13.69 6.85
C TRP A 6 18.49 15.09 6.26
N THR A 7 19.67 15.41 5.76
CA THR A 7 19.92 16.72 5.14
C THR A 7 19.34 16.73 3.71
N HIS A 8 18.95 17.91 3.22
CA HIS A 8 18.46 18.06 1.84
C HIS A 8 19.48 17.58 0.80
N ILE A 9 20.77 17.76 1.10
CA ILE A 9 21.88 17.41 0.20
C ILE A 9 22.00 15.89 0.04
N GLU A 10 21.97 15.14 1.15
CA GLU A 10 22.04 13.67 1.12
C GLU A 10 20.87 13.08 0.32
N LEU A 11 19.65 13.59 0.53
CA LEU A 11 18.48 13.10 -0.21
C LEU A 11 18.59 13.33 -1.72
N ALA A 12 19.13 14.48 -2.15
CA ALA A 12 19.26 14.79 -3.57
C ALA A 12 20.37 13.98 -4.26
N SER A 13 21.47 13.70 -3.55
CA SER A 13 22.63 12.96 -4.08
C SER A 13 22.42 11.44 -4.11
N GLU A 14 21.58 10.89 -3.25
CA GLU A 14 21.34 9.44 -3.13
C GLU A 14 20.20 8.93 -4.02
N ARG A 15 19.71 9.76 -4.94
CA ARG A 15 18.71 9.37 -5.94
C ARG A 15 19.33 8.44 -6.96
N LEU A 16 18.62 7.38 -7.28
CA LEU A 16 19.06 6.38 -8.25
C LEU A 16 17.97 6.13 -9.29
N PRO A 17 18.36 5.85 -10.54
CA PRO A 17 17.43 5.32 -11.53
C PRO A 17 16.97 3.93 -11.11
N TRP A 18 15.69 3.66 -11.33
CA TRP A 18 15.09 2.36 -11.07
C TRP A 18 13.93 2.13 -12.02
N GLN A 19 13.87 0.93 -12.58
CA GLN A 19 12.71 0.43 -13.31
C GLN A 19 12.46 -1.01 -12.87
N GLY A 20 11.23 -1.31 -12.50
CA GLY A 20 10.90 -2.64 -12.02
C GLY A 20 9.41 -2.88 -11.89
N GLN A 21 9.11 -4.02 -11.29
CA GLN A 21 7.75 -4.45 -11.00
C GLN A 21 7.60 -4.70 -9.50
N GLY A 22 6.36 -4.64 -9.03
CA GLY A 22 6.01 -5.00 -7.68
C GLY A 22 4.58 -5.53 -7.61
N TRP A 23 4.22 -6.03 -6.44
CA TRP A 23 2.94 -6.62 -6.13
C TRP A 23 2.18 -5.78 -5.13
N ARG A 24 0.87 -5.67 -5.32
CA ARG A 24 -0.03 -5.03 -4.38
C ARG A 24 -1.30 -5.84 -4.21
N MET A 25 -1.75 -5.97 -2.97
CA MET A 25 -3.00 -6.61 -2.64
C MET A 25 -4.11 -5.58 -2.36
N VAL A 26 -5.28 -5.83 -2.90
CA VAL A 26 -6.52 -5.06 -2.71
C VAL A 26 -7.66 -6.01 -2.37
N GLU A 27 -8.81 -5.47 -1.95
CA GLU A 27 -10.03 -6.27 -1.83
C GLU A 27 -10.41 -6.90 -3.18
N ALA A 28 -11.19 -7.98 -3.15
CA ALA A 28 -11.63 -8.67 -4.35
C ALA A 28 -12.37 -7.74 -5.30
N GLN A 29 -11.98 -7.79 -6.57
CA GLN A 29 -12.51 -6.94 -7.63
C GLN A 29 -13.87 -7.35 -8.20
N HIS A 30 -14.39 -8.48 -7.76
CA HIS A 30 -15.61 -9.09 -8.31
C HIS A 30 -16.81 -9.07 -7.32
N LYS A 31 -16.67 -8.50 -6.12
CA LYS A 31 -17.75 -8.48 -5.13
C LYS A 31 -18.46 -7.12 -5.10
N VAL A 32 -19.77 -7.13 -5.39
CA VAL A 32 -20.64 -5.95 -5.24
C VAL A 32 -21.21 -5.90 -3.81
N ALA A 33 -20.42 -5.38 -2.87
CA ALA A 33 -20.81 -5.33 -1.45
C ALA A 33 -22.10 -4.52 -1.21
N THR A 34 -22.39 -3.55 -2.07
CA THR A 34 -23.56 -2.67 -1.98
C THR A 34 -24.89 -3.41 -2.16
N MET A 35 -24.91 -4.53 -2.90
CA MET A 35 -26.13 -5.34 -3.07
C MET A 35 -26.62 -5.95 -1.76
N GLU A 36 -25.70 -6.41 -0.90
CA GLU A 36 -26.03 -6.95 0.42
C GLU A 36 -26.63 -5.85 1.32
N ILE A 37 -26.10 -4.61 1.24
CA ILE A 37 -26.54 -3.46 2.04
C ILE A 37 -27.99 -3.07 1.73
N VAL A 38 -28.39 -3.13 0.46
CA VAL A 38 -29.74 -2.72 0.03
C VAL A 38 -30.75 -3.88 -0.03
N GLY A 39 -30.43 -5.01 0.59
CA GLY A 39 -31.32 -6.17 0.67
C GLY A 39 -31.70 -6.76 -0.69
N GLY A 40 -30.80 -6.69 -1.69
CA GLY A 40 -31.05 -7.24 -3.02
C GLY A 40 -31.84 -6.34 -3.98
N ASN A 41 -32.22 -5.12 -3.58
CA ASN A 41 -32.99 -4.21 -4.44
C ASN A 41 -32.09 -3.48 -5.44
N LEU A 42 -32.24 -3.77 -6.74
CA LEU A 42 -31.42 -3.17 -7.81
C LEU A 42 -31.57 -1.65 -7.92
N GLY A 43 -32.78 -1.10 -7.75
CA GLY A 43 -33.00 0.36 -7.83
C GLY A 43 -32.35 1.11 -6.67
N ALA A 44 -32.44 0.54 -5.47
CA ALA A 44 -31.75 1.06 -4.29
C ALA A 44 -30.22 0.93 -4.44
N GLN A 45 -29.72 -0.18 -5.01
CA GLN A 45 -28.29 -0.34 -5.26
C GLN A 45 -27.78 0.70 -6.25
N ALA A 46 -28.48 0.94 -7.37
CA ALA A 46 -28.10 1.98 -8.32
C ALA A 46 -28.06 3.37 -7.68
N THR A 47 -29.04 3.67 -6.81
CA THR A 47 -29.06 4.92 -6.04
C THR A 47 -27.86 5.01 -5.09
N LEU A 48 -27.56 3.93 -4.36
CA LEU A 48 -26.42 3.88 -3.45
C LEU A 48 -25.09 4.05 -4.20
N GLU A 49 -24.90 3.36 -5.33
CA GLU A 49 -23.69 3.51 -6.15
C GLU A 49 -23.53 4.94 -6.70
N GLN A 50 -24.62 5.58 -7.10
CA GLN A 50 -24.59 6.98 -7.55
C GLN A 50 -24.16 7.91 -6.41
N ILE A 51 -24.76 7.75 -5.22
CA ILE A 51 -24.38 8.52 -4.01
C ILE A 51 -22.91 8.28 -3.68
N LEU A 52 -22.45 7.03 -3.75
CA LEU A 52 -21.06 6.68 -3.49
C LEU A 52 -20.13 7.33 -4.52
N GLU A 53 -20.43 7.28 -5.83
CA GLU A 53 -19.61 7.93 -6.85
C GLU A 53 -19.56 9.45 -6.68
N ASP A 54 -20.70 10.09 -6.44
CA ASP A 54 -20.80 11.55 -6.24
C ASP A 54 -20.04 12.03 -5.00
N SER A 55 -19.91 11.17 -3.98
CA SER A 55 -19.17 11.48 -2.75
C SER A 55 -17.64 11.34 -2.90
N LYS A 56 -17.15 10.66 -3.94
CA LYS A 56 -15.71 10.38 -4.06
C LYS A 56 -14.97 11.67 -4.46
N PRO A 57 -13.82 11.99 -3.84
CA PRO A 57 -12.99 13.12 -4.25
C PRO A 57 -12.60 13.02 -5.74
N PRO A 58 -12.31 14.12 -6.44
CA PRO A 58 -11.80 14.04 -7.81
C PRO A 58 -10.45 13.30 -7.86
N VAL A 59 -10.19 12.57 -8.95
CA VAL A 59 -8.86 11.99 -9.19
C VAL A 59 -7.86 13.12 -9.45
N PRO A 60 -6.70 13.15 -8.74
CA PRO A 60 -5.67 14.16 -8.96
C PRO A 60 -5.22 14.22 -10.42
N ALA A 61 -4.90 15.41 -10.93
CA ALA A 61 -4.51 15.61 -12.33
C ALA A 61 -3.36 14.68 -12.74
N GLU A 62 -2.35 14.55 -11.89
CA GLU A 62 -1.19 13.67 -12.10
C GLU A 62 -1.54 12.18 -12.19
N ALA A 63 -2.67 11.74 -11.64
CA ALA A 63 -3.12 10.34 -11.66
C ALA A 63 -4.18 10.05 -12.74
N LYS A 64 -4.68 11.06 -13.47
CA LYS A 64 -5.73 10.87 -14.49
C LYS A 64 -5.28 9.97 -15.63
N GLY A 65 -6.12 9.01 -16.02
CA GLY A 65 -5.81 8.06 -17.10
C GLY A 65 -4.92 6.88 -16.68
N LEU A 66 -4.43 6.84 -15.45
CA LEU A 66 -3.88 5.59 -14.90
C LEU A 66 -5.02 4.58 -14.67
N HIS A 67 -4.68 3.29 -14.70
CA HIS A 67 -5.62 2.26 -14.25
C HIS A 67 -6.08 2.60 -12.82
N TRP A 68 -7.36 2.37 -12.53
CA TRP A 68 -7.95 2.86 -11.29
C TRP A 68 -7.28 2.24 -10.04
N LEU A 69 -6.80 0.98 -10.11
CA LEU A 69 -5.97 0.33 -9.08
C LEU A 69 -4.66 1.07 -8.76
N LEU A 70 -4.11 1.82 -9.72
CA LEU A 70 -2.90 2.63 -9.55
C LEU A 70 -3.24 4.04 -9.07
N SER A 71 -4.38 4.59 -9.47
CA SER A 71 -4.77 5.98 -9.16
C SER A 71 -5.41 6.16 -7.77
N THR A 72 -6.20 5.19 -7.30
CA THR A 72 -6.97 5.29 -6.05
C THR A 72 -6.17 5.63 -4.79
N PRO A 73 -4.90 5.20 -4.60
CA PRO A 73 -4.10 5.55 -3.43
C PRO A 73 -3.76 7.04 -3.35
N PHE A 74 -3.83 7.74 -4.48
CA PHE A 74 -3.61 9.18 -4.58
C PHE A 74 -4.90 9.99 -4.43
N ARG A 75 -6.07 9.36 -4.54
CA ARG A 75 -7.40 10.00 -4.54
C ARG A 75 -7.92 10.29 -3.14
N TYR A 76 -7.76 9.35 -2.20
CA TYR A 76 -8.44 9.40 -0.91
C TYR A 76 -7.56 9.95 0.22
N ARG A 77 -8.19 10.57 1.22
CA ARG A 77 -7.54 10.98 2.47
C ARG A 77 -7.18 9.76 3.32
N PRO A 78 -6.07 9.78 4.07
CA PRO A 78 -5.72 8.66 4.95
C PRO A 78 -6.54 8.73 6.25
N LEU A 79 -6.39 7.72 7.11
CA LEU A 79 -6.82 7.80 8.51
C LEU A 79 -6.08 8.93 9.25
N ASP A 80 -6.56 9.33 10.42
CA ASP A 80 -6.02 10.48 11.16
C ASP A 80 -4.53 10.33 11.52
N GLN A 81 -4.07 9.11 11.82
CA GLN A 81 -2.64 8.83 12.08
C GLN A 81 -1.78 8.72 10.81
N GLY A 82 -2.40 8.68 9.63
CA GLY A 82 -1.71 8.43 8.37
C GLY A 82 -1.24 6.98 8.20
N SER A 83 -0.14 6.81 7.46
CA SER A 83 0.59 5.55 7.25
C SER A 83 2.10 5.82 7.30
N ARG A 84 2.93 4.79 7.06
CA ARG A 84 4.39 4.86 7.22
C ARG A 84 5.05 6.10 6.56
N PHE A 85 4.78 6.35 5.29
CA PHE A 85 5.36 7.48 4.54
C PHE A 85 4.34 8.58 4.19
N ARG A 86 3.22 8.66 4.93
CA ARG A 86 2.14 9.63 4.67
C ARG A 86 1.47 10.07 5.96
N SER A 87 1.57 11.34 6.34
CA SER A 87 0.73 11.91 7.40
C SER A 87 -0.67 12.31 6.88
N ARG A 88 -1.53 12.78 7.77
CA ARG A 88 -2.90 13.24 7.46
C ARG A 88 -2.98 14.27 6.33
N HIS A 89 -2.00 15.16 6.26
CA HIS A 89 -1.99 16.28 5.31
C HIS A 89 -1.09 16.04 4.10
N ASP A 90 -0.37 14.91 4.07
CA ASP A 90 0.53 14.58 2.98
C ASP A 90 -0.25 14.00 1.77
N PRO A 91 0.26 14.22 0.54
CA PRO A 91 -0.26 13.57 -0.66
C PRO A 91 -0.31 12.05 -0.53
N GLY A 92 -1.12 11.41 -1.38
CA GLY A 92 -1.26 9.96 -1.39
C GLY A 92 0.05 9.21 -1.62
N VAL A 93 0.07 7.95 -1.17
CA VAL A 93 1.17 7.02 -1.37
C VAL A 93 0.59 5.70 -1.83
N PHE A 94 1.14 5.17 -2.92
CA PHE A 94 0.88 3.80 -3.33
C PHE A 94 1.91 2.89 -2.66
N TYR A 95 1.43 1.87 -1.94
CA TYR A 95 2.29 0.87 -1.30
C TYR A 95 2.23 -0.45 -2.08
N GLY A 96 3.40 -1.05 -2.27
CA GLY A 96 3.57 -2.39 -2.84
C GLY A 96 4.82 -3.07 -2.29
N ALA A 97 5.11 -4.27 -2.77
CA ALA A 97 6.34 -4.99 -2.43
C ALA A 97 6.97 -5.64 -3.66
N GLU A 98 8.28 -5.86 -3.63
CA GLU A 98 8.99 -6.50 -4.76
C GLU A 98 8.61 -7.98 -4.91
N ALA A 99 8.23 -8.65 -3.82
CA ALA A 99 7.79 -10.04 -3.79
C ALA A 99 6.31 -10.19 -3.44
N ARG A 100 5.66 -11.24 -3.98
CA ARG A 100 4.22 -11.55 -3.75
C ARG A 100 3.96 -11.81 -2.28
N GLU A 101 4.79 -12.65 -1.69
CA GLU A 101 4.74 -13.11 -0.32
C GLU A 101 4.79 -11.93 0.66
N THR A 102 5.65 -10.95 0.38
CA THR A 102 5.77 -9.71 1.16
C THR A 102 4.55 -8.81 1.01
N ALA A 103 4.00 -8.67 -0.20
CA ALA A 103 2.79 -7.89 -0.41
C ALA A 103 1.59 -8.49 0.34
N LEU A 104 1.49 -9.82 0.36
CA LEU A 104 0.49 -10.56 1.12
C LEU A 104 0.69 -10.38 2.63
N ALA A 105 1.92 -10.54 3.14
CA ALA A 105 2.25 -10.37 4.55
C ALA A 105 1.88 -8.97 5.07
N GLU A 106 2.33 -7.91 4.39
CA GLU A 106 2.05 -6.52 4.80
C GLU A 106 0.56 -6.20 4.73
N ALA A 107 -0.12 -6.58 3.65
CA ALA A 107 -1.52 -6.26 3.47
C ALA A 107 -2.45 -7.10 4.36
N GLY A 108 -2.03 -8.32 4.70
CA GLY A 108 -2.69 -9.20 5.64
C GLY A 108 -2.52 -8.75 7.09
N TYR A 109 -1.31 -8.32 7.49
CA TYR A 109 -1.05 -7.75 8.82
C TYR A 109 -2.01 -6.59 9.14
N TRP A 110 -2.18 -5.65 8.22
CA TRP A 110 -3.08 -4.50 8.43
C TRP A 110 -4.55 -4.89 8.45
N ARG A 111 -4.95 -5.91 7.70
CA ARG A 111 -6.32 -6.45 7.76
C ARG A 111 -6.59 -7.14 9.10
N LEU A 112 -5.63 -7.93 9.60
CA LEU A 112 -5.73 -8.54 10.92
C LEU A 112 -5.79 -7.45 12.00
N ARG A 113 -4.93 -6.43 11.95
CA ARG A 113 -4.97 -5.31 12.91
C ARG A 113 -6.34 -4.63 12.92
N PHE A 114 -6.85 -4.26 11.74
CA PHE A 114 -8.19 -3.68 11.60
C PHE A 114 -9.28 -4.58 12.19
N TRP A 115 -9.17 -5.90 11.98
CA TRP A 115 -10.11 -6.88 12.53
C TRP A 115 -10.05 -6.97 14.06
N LEU A 116 -8.85 -6.92 14.63
CA LEU A 116 -8.61 -6.95 16.08
C LEU A 116 -9.05 -5.66 16.78
N ASP A 117 -9.05 -4.53 16.09
CA ASP A 117 -9.52 -3.25 16.63
C ASP A 117 -11.06 -3.21 16.80
N SER A 118 -11.79 -4.25 16.40
CA SER A 118 -13.24 -4.37 16.56
C SER A 118 -13.61 -5.34 17.67
N ASP A 119 -14.24 -4.84 18.75
CA ASP A 119 -14.66 -5.64 19.90
C ASP A 119 -15.54 -6.85 19.55
N ALA A 120 -16.43 -6.69 18.57
CA ALA A 120 -17.34 -7.75 18.16
C ALA A 120 -16.68 -8.83 17.29
N LEU A 121 -15.51 -8.54 16.71
CA LEU A 121 -14.86 -9.36 15.70
C LEU A 121 -13.52 -9.96 16.15
N ARG A 122 -12.85 -9.37 17.14
CA ARG A 122 -11.47 -9.70 17.54
C ARG A 122 -11.22 -11.18 17.92
N GLU A 123 -12.27 -11.93 18.24
CA GLU A 123 -12.22 -13.37 18.58
C GLU A 123 -12.78 -14.28 17.47
N ARG A 124 -13.17 -13.73 16.32
CA ARG A 124 -13.85 -14.45 15.23
C ARG A 124 -12.94 -14.60 14.03
N SER A 125 -12.88 -15.80 13.47
CA SER A 125 -12.22 -16.03 12.18
C SER A 125 -13.08 -15.55 11.01
N LYS A 126 -12.43 -15.17 9.90
CA LYS A 126 -13.12 -14.72 8.68
C LYS A 126 -12.31 -15.04 7.44
N SER A 127 -12.99 -15.54 6.41
CA SER A 127 -12.45 -15.64 5.06
C SER A 127 -12.86 -14.41 4.23
N ILE A 128 -11.90 -13.82 3.53
CA ILE A 128 -12.07 -12.61 2.73
C ILE A 128 -11.41 -12.84 1.37
N PRO A 129 -12.15 -12.76 0.25
CA PRO A 129 -11.55 -12.80 -1.07
C PRO A 129 -10.77 -11.50 -1.33
N VAL A 130 -9.58 -11.63 -1.91
CA VAL A 130 -8.67 -10.52 -2.21
C VAL A 130 -8.05 -10.70 -3.59
N THR A 131 -7.54 -9.61 -4.16
CA THR A 131 -6.82 -9.62 -5.43
C THR A 131 -5.39 -9.14 -5.21
N LEU A 132 -4.41 -9.94 -5.64
CA LEU A 132 -3.01 -9.57 -5.71
C LEU A 132 -2.66 -9.27 -7.17
N PHE A 133 -2.22 -8.06 -7.48
CA PHE A 133 -1.89 -7.67 -8.85
C PHE A 133 -0.46 -7.17 -8.98
N LEU A 134 0.11 -7.39 -10.16
CA LEU A 134 1.42 -6.87 -10.55
C LEU A 134 1.27 -5.43 -11.08
N PHE A 135 2.17 -4.55 -10.66
CA PHE A 135 2.32 -3.21 -11.23
C PHE A 135 3.76 -3.01 -11.73
N GLY A 136 3.92 -2.14 -12.72
CA GLY A 136 5.21 -1.64 -13.18
C GLY A 136 5.41 -0.19 -12.77
N ALA A 137 6.64 0.18 -12.42
CA ALA A 137 7.00 1.57 -12.14
C ALA A 137 8.45 1.83 -12.61
N ALA A 138 8.74 3.09 -12.94
CA ALA A 138 10.07 3.54 -13.31
C ALA A 138 10.28 4.97 -12.79
N THR A 139 11.52 5.32 -12.45
CA THR A 139 11.89 6.66 -11.99
C THR A 139 13.38 6.87 -12.13
N GLU A 140 13.81 8.12 -12.28
CA GLU A 140 15.21 8.54 -12.13
C GLU A 140 15.54 8.93 -10.67
N ALA A 141 14.53 8.92 -9.79
CA ALA A 141 14.60 9.51 -8.45
C ALA A 141 14.06 8.55 -7.38
N LEU A 142 14.59 7.33 -7.34
CA LEU A 142 14.38 6.40 -6.23
C LEU A 142 15.37 6.66 -5.10
N VAL A 143 14.91 6.58 -3.85
CA VAL A 143 15.78 6.48 -2.67
C VAL A 143 15.60 5.11 -2.01
N ASP A 144 16.71 4.43 -1.72
CA ASP A 144 16.72 3.14 -1.03
C ASP A 144 17.20 3.29 0.41
N LEU A 145 16.28 3.08 1.36
CA LEU A 145 16.57 3.17 2.79
C LEU A 145 17.47 2.06 3.31
N THR A 146 17.63 0.97 2.56
CA THR A 146 18.49 -0.16 2.97
C THR A 146 19.95 0.05 2.59
N ARG A 147 20.32 1.25 2.12
CA ARG A 147 21.70 1.61 1.74
C ARG A 147 22.19 2.77 2.59
N ALA A 148 23.51 2.89 2.73
CA ALA A 148 24.12 4.09 3.29
C ALA A 148 23.70 5.33 2.49
N PRO A 149 23.51 6.50 3.13
CA PRO A 149 23.64 6.73 4.57
C PRO A 149 22.40 6.31 5.38
N PHE A 150 21.27 6.04 4.72
CA PHE A 150 19.97 5.82 5.37
C PHE A 150 19.88 4.56 6.22
N GLU A 151 20.68 3.54 5.90
CA GLU A 151 20.74 2.30 6.68
C GLU A 151 21.15 2.55 8.14
N ALA A 152 21.98 3.58 8.40
CA ALA A 152 22.37 3.97 9.75
C ALA A 152 21.16 4.41 10.62
N HIS A 153 20.06 4.82 9.99
CA HIS A 153 18.81 5.23 10.62
C HIS A 153 17.74 4.14 10.61
N ARG A 154 18.14 2.88 10.39
CA ARG A 154 17.23 1.73 10.35
C ARG A 154 16.26 1.62 11.52
N PRO A 155 16.66 1.83 12.78
CA PRO A 155 15.72 1.82 13.90
C PRO A 155 14.57 2.82 13.74
N ASP A 156 14.84 4.00 13.16
CA ASP A 156 13.85 5.06 12.99
C ASP A 156 12.82 4.71 11.90
N TRP A 157 13.26 4.15 10.78
CA TRP A 157 12.36 3.85 9.66
C TRP A 157 11.72 2.46 9.69
N THR A 158 12.25 1.54 10.51
CA THR A 158 11.64 0.23 10.79
C THR A 158 10.71 0.22 12.00
N HIS A 159 10.54 1.35 12.71
CA HIS A 159 9.71 1.39 13.91
C HIS A 159 8.29 0.82 13.63
N PRO A 160 7.76 -0.06 14.50
CA PRO A 160 6.58 -0.87 14.16
C PRO A 160 5.27 -0.07 14.12
N ALA A 161 5.15 1.00 14.91
CA ALA A 161 3.90 1.75 15.09
C ALA A 161 4.05 3.28 14.97
N ASP A 162 5.11 3.86 15.53
CA ASP A 162 5.46 5.27 15.29
C ASP A 162 6.01 5.49 13.88
N TYR A 163 5.35 6.35 13.10
CA TYR A 163 5.72 6.71 11.73
C TYR A 163 6.22 8.15 11.61
N SER A 164 6.43 8.86 12.72
CA SER A 164 6.81 10.27 12.72
C SER A 164 8.09 10.53 11.91
N ALA A 165 9.12 9.68 12.08
CA ALA A 165 10.38 9.78 11.36
C ALA A 165 10.23 9.52 9.85
N THR A 166 9.45 8.50 9.47
CA THR A 166 9.24 8.12 8.06
C THR A 166 8.32 9.08 7.32
N GLN A 167 7.33 9.65 8.00
CA GLN A 167 6.51 10.73 7.46
C GLN A 167 7.32 12.01 7.26
N ALA A 168 8.16 12.38 8.24
CA ALA A 168 9.07 13.53 8.10
C ALA A 168 10.07 13.34 6.95
N PHE A 169 10.63 12.14 6.83
CA PHE A 169 11.47 11.78 5.70
C PHE A 169 10.74 11.91 4.36
N ALA A 170 9.53 11.35 4.25
CA ALA A 170 8.79 11.36 3.00
C ALA A 170 8.39 12.77 2.54
N ARG A 171 8.22 13.73 3.45
CA ARG A 171 8.02 15.15 3.10
C ARG A 171 9.28 15.74 2.48
N LYS A 172 10.43 15.60 3.13
CA LYS A 172 11.72 16.04 2.60
C LYS A 172 12.05 15.37 1.26
N ALA A 173 11.75 14.08 1.13
CA ALA A 173 11.96 13.32 -0.09
C ALA A 173 11.15 13.94 -1.27
N ARG A 174 9.88 14.29 -1.04
CA ARG A 174 9.05 14.98 -2.04
C ARG A 174 9.60 16.35 -2.43
N GLU A 175 10.08 17.13 -1.45
CA GLU A 175 10.72 18.43 -1.71
C GLU A 175 11.97 18.30 -2.58
N GLN A 176 12.61 17.12 -2.60
CA GLN A 176 13.76 16.81 -3.46
C GLN A 176 13.38 16.04 -4.74
N GLY A 177 12.09 15.93 -5.04
CA GLY A 177 11.60 15.25 -6.25
C GLY A 177 11.80 13.73 -6.23
N VAL A 178 11.95 13.11 -5.06
CA VAL A 178 11.95 11.65 -4.92
C VAL A 178 10.56 11.11 -5.25
N GLU A 179 10.51 10.11 -6.12
CA GLU A 179 9.24 9.53 -6.56
C GLU A 179 8.94 8.17 -5.92
N ILE A 180 9.99 7.44 -5.55
CA ILE A 180 9.89 6.10 -4.94
C ILE A 180 10.82 6.02 -3.74
N ILE A 181 10.30 5.52 -2.62
CA ILE A 181 11.10 5.07 -1.50
C ILE A 181 11.07 3.54 -1.47
N ARG A 182 12.24 2.91 -1.60
CA ARG A 182 12.43 1.49 -1.33
C ARG A 182 12.86 1.31 0.12
N TYR A 183 12.24 0.37 0.83
CA TYR A 183 12.50 0.15 2.25
C TYR A 183 12.28 -1.32 2.64
N GLN A 184 12.87 -1.76 3.74
CA GLN A 184 12.66 -3.11 4.23
C GLN A 184 11.23 -3.28 4.79
N SER A 185 10.58 -4.39 4.47
CA SER A 185 9.36 -4.83 5.16
C SER A 185 9.65 -5.06 6.64
N VAL A 186 8.79 -4.51 7.50
CA VAL A 186 8.84 -4.74 8.95
C VAL A 186 8.07 -6.01 9.33
N ARG A 187 7.19 -6.50 8.45
CA ARG A 187 6.34 -7.68 8.69
C ARG A 187 6.86 -8.97 8.06
N HIS A 188 7.70 -8.85 7.02
CA HIS A 188 8.33 -9.96 6.32
C HIS A 188 9.79 -9.63 5.94
N PRO A 189 10.68 -9.40 6.91
CA PRO A 189 12.10 -9.19 6.64
C PRO A 189 12.78 -10.46 6.10
N PRO A 190 13.80 -10.36 5.23
CA PRO A 190 14.49 -9.14 4.79
C PRO A 190 13.91 -8.51 3.52
N ALA A 191 12.72 -8.92 3.07
CA ALA A 191 12.18 -8.48 1.78
C ALA A 191 11.86 -6.97 1.73
N ALA A 192 11.78 -6.41 0.53
CA ALA A 192 11.60 -4.98 0.31
C ALA A 192 10.17 -4.60 -0.10
N CYS A 193 9.76 -3.43 0.39
CA CYS A 193 8.55 -2.72 0.05
C CYS A 193 8.88 -1.45 -0.74
N LEU A 194 7.90 -0.97 -1.48
CA LEU A 194 7.95 0.24 -2.29
C LEU A 194 6.85 1.19 -1.84
N ALA A 195 7.22 2.43 -1.55
CA ALA A 195 6.30 3.55 -1.35
C ALA A 195 6.45 4.52 -2.52
N ILE A 196 5.49 4.46 -3.45
CA ILE A 196 5.42 5.35 -4.60
C ILE A 196 4.73 6.65 -4.18
N LEU A 197 5.47 7.74 -4.17
CA LEU A 197 5.06 9.03 -3.63
C LEU A 197 4.30 9.89 -4.63
N THR A 198 4.49 9.63 -5.93
CA THR A 198 3.88 10.39 -7.03
C THR A 198 3.36 9.44 -8.13
N PRO A 199 2.23 9.77 -8.78
CA PRO A 199 1.74 9.01 -9.93
C PRO A 199 2.68 8.97 -11.15
N ALA A 200 3.65 9.90 -11.26
CA ALA A 200 4.57 9.99 -12.38
C ALA A 200 5.40 8.72 -12.57
N ALA A 201 5.78 8.05 -11.48
CA ALA A 201 6.52 6.79 -11.51
C ALA A 201 5.81 5.69 -12.33
N PHE A 202 4.48 5.69 -12.38
CA PHE A 202 3.73 4.76 -13.24
C PHE A 202 3.76 5.17 -14.71
N ARG A 203 3.79 6.48 -15.00
CA ARG A 203 3.79 6.99 -16.39
C ARG A 203 5.13 6.77 -17.09
N HIS A 204 6.22 6.75 -16.33
CA HIS A 204 7.55 6.44 -16.84
C HIS A 204 7.71 4.96 -17.18
N ALA A 205 6.88 4.08 -16.60
CA ALA A 205 6.92 2.65 -16.90
C ALA A 205 6.25 2.34 -18.25
N PRO A 206 6.84 1.45 -19.08
CA PRO A 206 6.22 1.03 -20.34
C PRO A 206 4.88 0.32 -20.16
N GLN A 207 4.75 -0.45 -19.08
CA GLN A 207 3.55 -1.22 -18.73
C GLN A 207 3.26 -1.07 -17.23
N PRO A 208 2.63 0.03 -16.80
CA PRO A 208 2.37 0.26 -15.38
C PRO A 208 1.35 -0.73 -14.79
N TYR A 209 0.43 -1.23 -15.61
CA TYR A 209 -0.49 -2.28 -15.22
C TYR A 209 -0.45 -3.41 -16.27
N PRO A 210 0.42 -4.41 -16.08
CA PRO A 210 0.56 -5.55 -16.98
C PRO A 210 -0.65 -6.50 -17.04
N ARG A 211 -1.68 -6.28 -16.21
CA ARG A 211 -2.88 -7.14 -16.07
C ARG A 211 -2.56 -8.57 -15.62
N VAL A 212 -1.58 -8.71 -14.73
CA VAL A 212 -1.28 -9.97 -14.05
C VAL A 212 -1.93 -9.92 -12.67
N ASP A 213 -3.15 -10.43 -12.60
CA ASP A 213 -3.99 -10.42 -11.40
C ASP A 213 -4.19 -11.85 -10.89
N GLN A 214 -4.15 -12.02 -9.58
CA GLN A 214 -4.36 -13.29 -8.91
C GLN A 214 -5.46 -13.14 -7.87
N THR A 215 -6.39 -14.09 -7.84
CA THR A 215 -7.40 -14.18 -6.80
C THR A 215 -6.90 -15.07 -5.67
N TRP A 216 -7.06 -14.58 -4.44
CA TRP A 216 -6.67 -15.29 -3.23
C TRP A 216 -7.81 -15.20 -2.22
N THR A 217 -7.88 -16.18 -1.33
CA THR A 217 -8.68 -16.13 -0.11
C THR A 217 -7.76 -15.89 1.08
N LEU A 218 -7.99 -14.79 1.80
CA LEU A 218 -7.37 -14.49 3.09
C LEU A 218 -8.24 -15.05 4.21
N HIS A 219 -7.66 -15.92 5.02
CA HIS A 219 -8.20 -16.40 6.29
C HIS A 219 -7.56 -15.60 7.42
N LEU A 220 -8.39 -14.86 8.15
CA LEU A 220 -8.02 -14.21 9.40
C LEU A 220 -8.26 -15.20 10.55
N GLU A 221 -7.20 -15.47 11.31
CA GLU A 221 -7.21 -16.34 12.49
C GLU A 221 -6.65 -15.57 13.70
N PRO A 222 -7.50 -14.76 14.37
CA PRO A 222 -7.10 -14.04 15.57
C PRO A 222 -6.50 -14.98 16.66
N PRO A 223 -5.53 -14.50 17.47
CA PRO A 223 -5.11 -13.11 17.57
C PRO A 223 -3.94 -12.71 16.67
N GLY A 224 -3.27 -13.64 15.98
CA GLY A 224 -1.96 -13.36 15.38
C GLY A 224 -1.69 -14.02 14.03
N ARG A 225 -2.61 -14.85 13.53
CA ARG A 225 -2.36 -15.67 12.35
C ARG A 225 -3.21 -15.25 11.16
N ILE A 226 -2.59 -15.32 9.99
CA ILE A 226 -3.31 -15.25 8.72
C ILE A 226 -2.82 -16.33 7.77
N VAL A 227 -3.71 -16.78 6.90
CA VAL A 227 -3.38 -17.73 5.84
C VAL A 227 -3.97 -17.25 4.53
N PHE A 228 -3.17 -17.25 3.47
CA PHE A 228 -3.58 -16.98 2.11
C PHE A 228 -3.60 -18.27 1.32
N HIS A 229 -4.71 -18.56 0.67
CA HIS A 229 -4.84 -19.62 -0.32
C HIS A 229 -5.08 -19.00 -1.69
N ARG A 230 -4.32 -19.42 -2.70
CA ARG A 230 -4.55 -18.96 -4.06
C ARG A 230 -5.68 -19.75 -4.69
N ASP A 231 -6.62 -19.04 -5.32
CA ASP A 231 -7.74 -19.71 -5.99
C ASP A 231 -7.22 -20.54 -7.17
N LEU A 232 -7.78 -21.74 -7.34
CA LEU A 232 -7.43 -22.71 -8.40
C LEU A 232 -5.94 -23.15 -8.37
N SER A 233 -5.31 -23.12 -7.20
CA SER A 233 -3.92 -23.53 -6.98
C SER A 233 -3.74 -24.09 -5.57
N ASP A 234 -2.70 -24.92 -5.36
CA ASP A 234 -2.29 -25.40 -4.03
C ASP A 234 -1.31 -24.43 -3.33
N GLU A 235 -1.10 -23.23 -3.88
CA GLU A 235 -0.18 -22.22 -3.31
C GLU A 235 -0.78 -21.62 -2.03
N VAL A 236 -0.03 -21.73 -0.93
CA VAL A 236 -0.43 -21.27 0.40
C VAL A 236 0.70 -20.48 1.05
N PHE A 237 0.35 -19.33 1.65
CA PHE A 237 1.26 -18.57 2.52
C PHE A 237 0.62 -18.35 3.88
N ALA A 238 1.35 -18.64 4.95
CA ALA A 238 0.91 -18.39 6.32
C ALA A 238 1.88 -17.45 7.03
N PHE A 239 1.34 -16.55 7.85
CA PHE A 239 2.12 -15.59 8.62
C PHE A 239 1.57 -15.51 10.05
N ASP A 240 2.49 -15.45 11.02
CA ASP A 240 2.21 -15.39 12.44
C ASP A 240 2.98 -14.20 13.05
N TRP A 241 2.31 -13.38 13.88
CA TRP A 241 2.91 -12.22 14.57
C TRP A 241 2.49 -12.12 16.03
#